data_AF-A0A2H6N0U7-F1
#
_entry.id   AF-A0A2H6N0U7-F1
#
_cell.length_a   1.000
_cell.length_b   1.000
_cell.length_c   1.000
_cell.angle_alpha   90.00
_cell.angle_beta   90.00
_cell.angle_gamma   90.00
#
_symmetry.space_group_name_H-M   'P 1'
#
loop_
_entity.id
_entity.type
_entity.pdbx_description
1 polymer ?
#
loop_
_entity_poly.entity_id
_entity_poly.type
_entity_poly.pdbx_seq_one_letter_code
_entity_poly.pdbx_strand_id
1 'polypeptide(L)'
;MKLEGVDPEHQSMYCVLTVAEICGYRIRLHFDEYPDCYDFWLNADSSDIHPVGWCEKTGHKLHPPKGYKEDEFNWPAYLKKCKAQAAPKSLFENQNTTVIPSGFR
;
A
#
# COMPACT_ATOMS: atom_id res chain seq x y z
N MET A 1 0.78 7.54 -8.24
CA MET A 1 1.38 7.55 -6.88
C MET A 1 1.52 6.10 -6.41
N LYS A 2 2.55 5.77 -5.63
CA LYS A 2 2.74 4.41 -5.07
C LYS A 2 2.53 4.39 -3.56
N LEU A 3 2.00 3.30 -3.05
CA LEU A 3 1.69 3.09 -1.63
C LEU A 3 1.75 1.60 -1.27
N GLU A 4 1.64 1.30 0.03
CA GLU A 4 1.52 -0.06 0.55
C GLU A 4 0.04 -0.32 0.87
N GLY A 5 -0.46 -1.55 0.68
CA GLY A 5 -1.83 -1.85 1.08
C GLY A 5 -2.11 -3.33 1.20
N VAL A 6 -3.20 -3.65 1.88
CA VAL A 6 -3.64 -5.02 2.14
C VAL A 6 -4.25 -5.63 0.87
N ASP A 7 -3.90 -6.89 0.58
CA ASP A 7 -4.57 -7.67 -0.46
C ASP A 7 -5.99 -8.06 0.01
N PRO A 8 -7.06 -7.66 -0.72
CA PRO A 8 -8.43 -8.02 -0.36
C PRO A 8 -8.71 -9.54 -0.31
N GLU A 9 -7.99 -10.33 -1.11
CA GLU A 9 -8.11 -11.80 -1.12
C GLU A 9 -7.22 -12.45 -0.06
N HIS A 10 -6.17 -11.76 0.39
CA HIS A 10 -5.21 -12.24 1.39
C HIS A 10 -4.93 -11.16 2.45
N GLN A 11 -5.86 -10.98 3.38
CA GLN A 11 -5.85 -9.86 4.35
C GLN A 11 -4.62 -9.78 5.27
N SER A 12 -3.81 -10.84 5.35
CA SER A 12 -2.54 -10.84 6.08
C SER A 12 -1.34 -10.37 5.26
N MET A 13 -1.52 -10.08 3.96
CA MET A 13 -0.46 -9.69 3.04
C MET A 13 -0.52 -8.20 2.73
N TYR A 14 0.61 -7.53 2.88
CA TYR A 14 0.81 -6.15 2.45
C TYR A 14 1.57 -6.15 1.12
N CYS A 15 1.07 -5.43 0.14
CA CYS A 15 1.61 -5.41 -1.22
C CYS A 15 2.00 -3.99 -1.67
N VAL A 16 2.88 -3.92 -2.65
CA VAL A 16 3.21 -2.69 -3.38
C VAL A 16 2.10 -2.39 -4.39
N LEU A 17 1.48 -1.21 -4.25
CA LEU A 17 0.34 -0.80 -5.06
C LEU A 17 0.58 0.54 -5.75
N THR A 18 0.01 0.69 -6.95
CA THR A 18 -0.04 1.95 -7.69
C THR A 18 -1.48 2.44 -7.81
N VAL A 19 -1.70 3.72 -7.58
CA VAL A 19 -2.99 4.37 -7.90
C VAL A 19 -3.16 4.40 -9.41
N ALA A 20 -4.06 3.58 -9.94
CA ALA A 20 -4.38 3.49 -11.36
C ALA A 20 -5.45 4.52 -11.77
N GLU A 21 -6.43 4.77 -10.90
CA GLU A 21 -7.54 5.66 -11.19
C GLU A 21 -8.10 6.30 -9.91
N ILE A 22 -8.71 7.47 -10.05
CA ILE A 22 -9.37 8.21 -8.97
C ILE A 22 -10.77 8.60 -9.46
N CYS A 23 -11.79 8.22 -8.69
CA CYS A 23 -13.18 8.56 -8.97
C CYS A 23 -13.84 9.13 -7.71
N GLY A 24 -13.91 10.45 -7.62
CA GLY A 24 -14.40 11.15 -6.43
C GLY A 24 -13.54 10.80 -5.21
N TYR A 25 -14.15 10.21 -4.18
CA TYR A 25 -13.49 9.80 -2.95
C TYR A 25 -12.98 8.34 -2.96
N ARG A 26 -13.05 7.67 -4.11
CA ARG A 26 -12.56 6.31 -4.30
C ARG A 26 -11.32 6.29 -5.15
N ILE A 27 -10.42 5.36 -4.85
CA ILE A 27 -9.20 5.11 -5.60
C ILE A 27 -9.19 3.66 -6.08
N ARG A 28 -8.75 3.45 -7.32
CA ARG A 28 -8.46 2.13 -7.87
C ARG A 28 -6.98 1.84 -7.70
N LEU A 29 -6.66 0.75 -7.02
CA LEU A 29 -5.30 0.29 -6.82
C LEU A 29 -4.99 -0.87 -7.73
N HIS A 30 -3.77 -0.82 -8.25
CA HIS A 30 -3.18 -1.81 -9.12
C HIS A 30 -1.99 -2.48 -8.43
N PHE A 31 -1.93 -3.80 -8.53
CA PHE A 31 -0.78 -4.59 -8.12
C PHE A 31 0.32 -4.48 -9.17
N ASP A 32 1.45 -3.88 -8.81
CA ASP A 32 2.54 -3.68 -9.76
C ASP A 32 3.03 -5.01 -10.38
N GLU A 33 3.09 -5.05 -11.71
CA GLU A 33 3.49 -6.21 -12.51
C GLU A 33 2.50 -7.40 -12.50
N TYR A 34 1.26 -7.18 -12.04
CA TYR A 34 0.14 -8.11 -12.18
C TYR A 34 -0.89 -7.61 -13.21
N PRO A 35 -1.74 -8.49 -13.76
CA PRO A 35 -2.81 -8.07 -14.66
C PRO A 35 -3.86 -7.18 -13.97
N ASP A 36 -4.41 -6.21 -14.70
CA ASP A 36 -5.43 -5.27 -14.22
C ASP A 36 -6.72 -5.93 -13.70
N CYS A 37 -6.95 -7.22 -13.97
CA CYS A 37 -8.10 -7.94 -13.42
C CYS A 37 -8.04 -8.12 -11.89
N TYR A 38 -6.87 -7.91 -11.29
CA TYR A 38 -6.69 -7.90 -9.83
C TYR A 38 -6.85 -6.51 -9.23
N ASP A 39 -7.10 -5.48 -10.04
CA ASP A 39 -7.32 -4.13 -9.54
C ASP A 39 -8.59 -4.06 -8.72
N PHE A 40 -8.54 -3.26 -7.65
CA PHE A 40 -9.66 -3.12 -6.74
C PHE A 40 -9.87 -1.67 -6.33
N TRP A 41 -11.11 -1.37 -5.94
CA TRP A 41 -11.52 -0.04 -5.51
C TRP A 41 -11.70 0.01 -4.01
N LEU A 42 -11.25 1.10 -3.40
CA LEU A 42 -11.47 1.41 -1.98
C LEU A 42 -11.69 2.91 -1.80
N ASN A 43 -12.07 3.31 -0.59
CA ASN A 43 -12.14 4.71 -0.21
C ASN A 43 -10.73 5.26 0.02
N ALA A 44 -10.55 6.56 -0.21
CA ALA A 44 -9.28 7.25 -0.01
C ALA A 44 -8.80 7.26 1.46
N ASP A 45 -9.69 7.01 2.42
CA ASP A 45 -9.44 6.94 3.87
C ASP A 45 -9.54 5.53 4.44
N SER A 46 -9.35 4.49 3.63
CA SER A 46 -9.29 3.13 4.15
C SER A 46 -8.16 2.97 5.17
N SER A 47 -8.40 2.16 6.21
CA SER A 47 -7.36 1.72 7.15
C SER A 47 -6.31 0.80 6.51
N ASP A 48 -6.67 0.20 5.37
CA ASP A 48 -5.94 -0.91 4.76
C ASP A 48 -4.89 -0.45 3.73
N ILE A 49 -4.67 0.86 3.62
CA ILE A 49 -3.64 1.47 2.78
C ILE A 49 -2.68 2.28 3.63
N HIS A 50 -1.40 2.24 3.31
CA HIS A 50 -0.36 2.87 4.11
C HIS A 50 0.65 3.60 3.24
N PRO A 51 1.32 4.64 3.76
CA PRO A 51 2.38 5.30 3.03
C PRO A 51 3.57 4.35 2.85
N VAL A 52 4.34 4.60 1.79
CA VAL A 52 5.62 3.90 1.54
C VAL A 52 6.52 3.91 2.77
N GLY A 53 7.02 2.73 3.15
CA GLY A 53 7.89 2.48 4.31
C GLY A 53 7.13 2.16 5.61
N TRP A 54 5.81 1.99 5.57
CA TRP A 54 5.03 1.67 6.76
C TRP A 54 5.28 0.24 7.26
N CYS A 55 5.38 -0.73 6.35
CA CYS A 55 5.67 -2.13 6.68
C CYS A 55 7.01 -2.26 7.42
N GLU A 56 8.06 -1.62 6.89
CA GLU A 56 9.39 -1.57 7.53
C GLU A 56 9.31 -0.94 8.93
N LYS A 57 8.58 0.18 9.08
CA LYS A 57 8.42 0.88 10.36
C LYS A 57 7.67 0.05 11.41
N THR A 58 6.71 -0.76 10.99
CA THR A 58 5.82 -1.52 11.89
C THR A 58 6.23 -2.97 12.07
N GLY A 59 7.25 -3.44 11.34
CA GLY A 59 7.72 -4.82 11.38
C GLY A 59 6.84 -5.79 10.57
N HIS A 60 5.97 -5.28 9.70
CA HIS A 60 5.19 -6.11 8.78
C HIS A 60 6.02 -6.48 7.54
N LYS A 61 5.71 -7.65 6.98
CA LYS A 61 6.31 -8.13 5.75
C LYS A 61 5.64 -7.46 4.54
N LEU A 62 6.44 -6.77 3.73
CA LEU A 62 6.00 -6.23 2.44
C LEU A 62 6.26 -7.25 1.33
N HIS A 63 5.21 -7.59 0.58
CA HIS A 63 5.30 -8.40 -0.62
C HIS A 63 5.67 -7.50 -1.81
N PRO A 64 6.84 -7.74 -2.44
CA PRO A 64 7.31 -6.91 -3.53
C PRO A 64 6.53 -7.17 -4.83
N PRO A 65 6.66 -6.30 -5.85
CA PRO A 65 6.07 -6.52 -7.17
C PRO A 65 6.53 -7.83 -7.80
N LYS A 66 5.75 -8.35 -8.76
CA LYS A 66 6.09 -9.61 -9.44
C LYS A 66 7.50 -9.53 -10.06
N GLY A 67 8.31 -10.58 -9.84
CA GLY A 67 9.67 -10.68 -10.36
C GLY A 67 10.75 -10.05 -9.47
N TYR A 68 10.38 -9.43 -8.36
CA TYR A 68 11.32 -9.02 -7.31
C TYR A 68 11.38 -10.07 -6.20
N LYS A 69 12.58 -10.28 -5.65
CA LYS A 69 12.71 -10.99 -4.36
C LYS A 69 12.57 -10.00 -3.22
N GLU A 70 12.14 -10.51 -2.07
CA GLU A 70 11.94 -9.73 -0.84
C GLU A 70 13.23 -9.01 -0.44
N ASP A 71 14.35 -9.72 -0.42
CA ASP A 71 15.67 -9.18 -0.02
C ASP A 71 16.25 -8.18 -1.02
N GLU A 72 15.71 -8.12 -2.24
CA GLU A 72 16.20 -7.28 -3.34
C GLU A 72 15.35 -6.00 -3.51
N PHE A 73 14.15 -5.96 -2.95
CA PHE A 73 13.24 -4.83 -3.12
C PHE A 73 13.62 -3.65 -2.21
N ASN A 74 13.70 -2.46 -2.80
CA ASN A 74 14.01 -1.22 -2.09
C ASN A 74 13.19 -0.06 -2.67
N TRP A 75 12.39 0.60 -1.83
CA TRP A 75 11.49 1.68 -2.23
C TRP A 75 12.17 2.83 -2.97
N PRO A 76 13.21 3.50 -2.43
CA PRO A 76 13.99 4.51 -3.15
C PRO A 76 14.44 4.09 -4.56
N ALA A 77 14.97 2.88 -4.70
CA ALA A 77 15.44 2.37 -6.00
C ALA A 77 14.26 2.11 -6.95
N TYR A 78 13.17 1.54 -6.44
CA TYR A 78 11.98 1.23 -7.21
C TYR A 78 11.23 2.49 -7.68
N LEU A 79 11.06 3.48 -6.81
CA LEU A 79 10.48 4.79 -7.15
C LEU A 79 11.30 5.49 -8.25
N LYS A 80 12.64 5.46 -8.14
CA LYS A 80 13.54 5.98 -9.17
C LYS A 80 13.40 5.23 -10.49
N LYS A 81 13.34 3.89 -10.45
CA LYS A 81 13.16 3.03 -11.65
C LYS A 81 11.85 3.35 -12.37
N CYS A 82 10.74 3.45 -11.64
CA CYS A 82 9.42 3.73 -12.19
C CYS A 82 9.18 5.21 -12.52
N LYS A 83 10.12 6.11 -12.18
CA LYS A 83 9.94 7.58 -12.26
C LYS A 83 8.65 8.02 -11.54
N ALA A 84 8.35 7.39 -10.42
CA ALA A 84 7.12 7.57 -9.67
C ALA A 84 7.39 8.21 -8.32
N GLN A 85 6.34 8.80 -7.74
CA GLN A 85 6.36 9.36 -6.40
C GLN A 85 5.53 8.50 -5.45
N ALA A 86 5.99 8.38 -4.20
CA ALA A 86 5.21 7.83 -3.12
C ALA A 86 4.00 8.73 -2.82
N ALA A 87 2.88 8.14 -2.40
CA ALA A 87 1.75 8.89 -1.88
C ALA A 87 2.19 9.68 -0.63
N PRO A 88 1.89 10.99 -0.54
CA PRO A 88 2.22 11.80 0.62
C PRO A 88 1.60 11.25 1.92
N LYS A 89 2.34 11.30 3.02
CA LYS A 89 1.85 10.82 4.33
C LYS A 89 0.60 11.57 4.83
N SER A 90 0.40 12.81 4.40
CA SER A 90 -0.80 13.61 4.74
C SER A 90 -2.10 13.03 4.17
N LEU A 91 -2.04 12.11 3.20
CA LEU A 91 -3.22 11.41 2.69
C LEU A 91 -3.70 10.28 3.62
N PHE A 92 -2.93 9.95 4.66
CA PHE A 92 -3.20 8.83 5.58
C PHE A 92 -3.45 9.30 7.02
N GLU A 93 -3.87 10.56 7.21
CA GLU A 93 -4.01 11.18 8.54
C GLU A 93 -5.08 10.51 9.43
N ASN A 94 -6.05 9.84 8.82
CA ASN A 94 -7.05 9.00 9.48
C ASN A 94 -6.41 7.86 10.31
N GLN A 95 -5.15 7.50 10.05
CA GLN A 95 -4.42 6.47 10.80
C GLN A 95 -3.86 6.95 12.13
N ASN A 96 -3.92 8.24 12.44
CA ASN A 96 -3.58 8.79 13.77
C ASN A 96 -4.69 8.55 14.80
N THR A 97 -5.38 7.42 14.70
CA THR A 97 -6.55 7.11 15.54
C THR A 97 -6.11 6.86 16.99
N THR A 98 -6.86 7.44 17.93
CA THR A 98 -6.69 7.13 19.35
C THR A 98 -6.98 5.66 19.59
N VAL A 99 -5.97 4.89 20.00
CA VAL A 99 -6.12 3.47 20.32
C VAL A 99 -7.02 3.35 21.54
N ILE A 100 -8.22 2.78 21.35
CA ILE A 100 -9.15 2.51 22.44
C ILE A 100 -8.65 1.25 23.17
N PRO A 101 -8.42 1.31 24.51
CA PRO A 101 -8.03 0.14 25.26
C PRO A 101 -9.03 -1.00 25.05
N SER A 102 -8.52 -2.18 24.66
CA SER A 102 -9.32 -3.38 24.46
C SER A 102 -8.65 -4.58 25.12
N GLY A 103 -9.42 -5.65 25.36
CA GLY A 103 -8.91 -6.91 25.91
C GLY A 103 -8.24 -7.82 24.88
N PHE A 104 -8.20 -7.43 23.60
CA PHE A 104 -7.54 -8.20 22.54
C PHE A 104 -6.02 -8.10 22.69
N ARG A 105 -5.33 -9.23 22.51
CA ARG A 105 -3.86 -9.36 22.56
C ARG A 105 -3.36 -10.16 21.39
#